data_AF-A0A0M4TU72-F1
#
_entry.id   AF-A0A0M4TU72-F1
#
_cell.length_a   1.000
_cell.length_b   1.000
_cell.length_c   1.000
_cell.angle_alpha   90.00
_cell.angle_beta   90.00
_cell.angle_gamma   90.00
#
_symmetry.space_group_name_H-M   'P 1'
#
loop_
_entity.id
_entity.type
_entity.pdbx_description
1 polymer ?
#
loop_
_entity_poly.entity_id
_entity_poly.type
_entity_poly.pdbx_seq_one_letter_code
_entity_poly.pdbx_strand_id
1 'polypeptide(L)'
;MSEFLKNAFLDNYLTRQEWGKLIGINRKTIARWETEIIQQVPPVKAQYFPLDRSIRAHYLDNYQRFLIACILVAKGGLERRSRSYESVIKFLKVNFSDLKRENFEQWVKNNV
;
A
#
# COMPACT_ATOMS: atom_id res chain seq x y z
N MET A 1 -3.39 -16.86 -6.02
CA MET A 1 -3.65 -15.42 -6.25
C MET A 1 -4.21 -15.30 -7.66
N SER A 2 -5.40 -14.74 -7.88
CA SER A 2 -5.99 -14.70 -9.22
C SER A 2 -5.11 -13.88 -10.17
N GLU A 3 -5.03 -14.29 -11.42
CA GLU A 3 -4.21 -13.66 -12.48
C GLU A 3 -4.59 -12.18 -12.68
N PHE A 4 -5.86 -11.86 -12.46
CA PHE A 4 -6.40 -10.51 -12.42
C PHE A 4 -5.74 -9.62 -11.36
N LEU A 5 -5.51 -10.13 -10.15
CA LEU A 5 -4.84 -9.36 -9.09
C LEU A 5 -3.36 -9.14 -9.43
N LYS A 6 -2.68 -10.14 -10.01
CA LYS A 6 -1.29 -10.01 -10.46
C LYS A 6 -1.17 -8.89 -11.51
N ASN A 7 -2.03 -8.87 -12.52
CA ASN A 7 -2.02 -7.82 -13.55
C ASN A 7 -2.33 -6.43 -12.97
N ALA A 8 -3.26 -6.37 -12.02
CA ALA A 8 -3.59 -5.13 -11.31
C ALA A 8 -2.46 -4.59 -10.41
N PHE A 9 -1.42 -5.36 -10.10
CA PHE A 9 -0.21 -4.85 -9.43
C PHE A 9 0.81 -4.26 -10.40
N LEU A 10 0.68 -4.50 -11.71
CA LEU A 10 1.65 -4.12 -12.74
C LEU A 10 1.19 -2.95 -13.63
N ASP A 11 -0.12 -2.73 -13.76
CA ASP A 11 -0.69 -1.62 -14.54
C ASP A 11 -0.55 -0.26 -13.84
N ASN A 12 0.27 0.65 -14.35
CA ASN A 12 0.61 1.95 -13.71
C ASN A 12 -0.52 3.01 -13.58
N TYR A 13 -1.80 2.63 -13.72
CA TYR A 13 -2.90 3.59 -13.90
C TYR A 13 -4.09 3.41 -12.97
N LEU A 14 -3.95 2.70 -11.85
CA LEU A 14 -5.07 2.58 -10.91
C LEU A 14 -5.16 3.78 -9.97
N THR A 15 -6.28 4.48 -10.02
CA THR A 15 -6.62 5.46 -9.00
C THR A 15 -6.90 4.76 -7.67
N ARG A 16 -6.87 5.53 -6.57
CA ARG A 16 -7.29 5.04 -5.24
C ARG A 16 -8.71 4.44 -5.25
N GLN A 17 -9.60 4.97 -6.09
CA GLN A 17 -10.97 4.48 -6.18
C GLN A 17 -11.02 3.12 -6.87
N GLU A 18 -10.32 2.96 -7.99
CA GLU A 18 -10.27 1.68 -8.70
C GLU A 18 -9.56 0.63 -7.86
N TRP A 19 -8.40 0.98 -7.29
CA TRP A 19 -7.68 0.08 -6.40
C TRP A 19 -8.52 -0.35 -5.20
N GLY A 20 -9.19 0.61 -4.55
CA GLY A 20 -10.10 0.32 -3.45
C GLY A 20 -11.21 -0.65 -3.86
N LYS A 21 -11.87 -0.41 -5.00
CA LYS A 21 -12.90 -1.33 -5.52
C LYS A 21 -12.36 -2.75 -5.72
N LEU A 22 -11.16 -2.90 -6.28
CA LEU A 22 -10.54 -4.20 -6.53
C LEU A 22 -10.28 -4.99 -5.25
N ILE A 23 -9.82 -4.31 -4.19
CA ILE A 23 -9.50 -4.96 -2.90
C ILE A 23 -10.65 -4.88 -1.88
N GLY A 24 -11.84 -4.42 -2.29
CA GLY A 24 -13.04 -4.38 -1.46
C GLY A 24 -13.07 -3.28 -0.39
N ILE A 25 -12.37 -2.16 -0.57
CA ILE A 25 -12.37 -1.01 0.36
C ILE A 25 -12.69 0.32 -0.34
N ASN A 26 -13.19 1.31 0.41
CA ASN A 26 -13.50 2.62 -0.14
C ASN A 26 -12.22 3.47 -0.35
N ARG A 27 -12.19 4.32 -1.39
CA ARG A 27 -11.17 5.38 -1.58
C ARG A 27 -10.91 6.16 -0.29
N LYS A 28 -11.96 6.53 0.47
CA LYS A 28 -11.82 7.25 1.75
C LYS A 28 -11.03 6.46 2.79
N THR A 29 -11.16 5.14 2.79
CA THR A 29 -10.38 4.26 3.69
C THR A 29 -8.91 4.31 3.35
N ILE A 30 -8.56 4.25 2.05
CA ILE A 30 -7.17 4.40 1.60
C ILE A 30 -6.61 5.75 2.00
N ALA A 31 -7.33 6.85 1.71
CA ALA A 31 -6.90 8.19 2.09
C ALA A 31 -6.69 8.33 3.60
N ARG A 32 -7.57 7.73 4.41
CA ARG A 32 -7.41 7.71 5.87
C ARG A 32 -6.18 6.92 6.30
N TRP A 33 -5.85 5.79 5.66
CA TRP A 33 -4.62 5.05 5.97
C TRP A 33 -3.36 5.81 5.57
N GLU A 34 -3.40 6.52 4.44
CA GLU A 34 -2.31 7.41 4.03
C GLU A 34 -2.01 8.45 5.12
N THR A 35 -3.04 9.08 5.68
CA THR A 35 -2.89 10.09 6.75
C THR A 35 -2.56 9.49 8.11
N GLU A 36 -3.31 8.47 8.54
CA GLU A 36 -3.28 7.98 9.93
C GLU A 36 -2.25 6.88 10.19
N ILE A 37 -1.72 6.24 9.13
CA ILE A 37 -0.77 5.12 9.25
C ILE A 37 0.54 5.48 8.54
N ILE A 38 0.49 5.81 7.25
CA ILE A 38 1.70 6.01 6.44
C ILE A 38 2.45 7.26 6.89
N GLN A 39 1.77 8.39 7.10
CA GLN A 39 2.44 9.61 7.58
C GLN A 39 3.09 9.45 8.96
N GLN A 40 2.61 8.51 9.79
CA GLN A 40 3.12 8.23 11.13
C GLN A 40 4.40 7.39 11.15
N VAL A 41 4.86 6.90 9.98
CA VAL A 41 6.09 6.12 9.83
C VAL A 41 7.00 6.83 8.83
N PRO A 42 7.90 7.74 9.28
CA PRO A 42 8.74 8.56 8.40
C PRO A 42 9.47 7.79 7.29
N PRO A 43 10.12 6.63 7.55
CA PRO A 43 10.82 5.92 6.48
C PRO A 43 9.87 5.30 5.44
N VAL A 44 8.67 4.86 5.84
CA VAL A 44 7.63 4.39 4.91
C VAL A 44 7.06 5.56 4.11
N LYS A 45 6.76 6.68 4.78
CA LYS A 45 6.28 7.91 4.14
C LYS A 45 7.21 8.37 3.03
N ALA A 46 8.52 8.40 3.28
CA ALA A 46 9.52 8.86 2.31
C ALA A 46 9.51 8.03 1.02
N GLN A 47 9.25 6.72 1.11
CA GLN A 47 9.20 5.85 -0.06
C GLN A 47 7.81 5.81 -0.73
N TYR A 48 6.75 6.03 0.05
CA TYR A 48 5.37 6.07 -0.46
C TYR A 48 5.08 7.39 -1.19
N PHE A 49 5.60 8.51 -0.70
CA PHE A 49 5.50 9.84 -1.31
C PHE A 49 6.91 10.35 -1.69
N PRO A 50 7.54 9.82 -2.75
CA PRO A 50 8.85 10.31 -3.18
C PRO A 50 8.73 11.80 -3.53
N LEU A 51 9.68 12.60 -3.02
CA LEU A 51 9.68 14.07 -2.93
C LEU A 51 9.30 14.83 -4.22
N ASP A 52 9.42 14.21 -5.40
CA ASP A 52 9.11 14.82 -6.71
C ASP A 52 7.72 14.49 -7.28
N ARG A 53 6.99 13.53 -6.71
CA ARG A 53 5.62 13.26 -7.14
C ARG A 53 4.71 13.94 -6.14
N SER A 54 4.15 15.07 -6.56
CA SER A 54 3.14 15.81 -5.81
C SER A 54 2.23 14.86 -5.04
N ILE A 55 1.88 15.25 -3.82
CA ILE A 55 0.88 14.62 -2.93
C ILE A 55 -0.49 14.39 -3.66
N ARG A 56 -0.61 14.83 -4.92
CA ARG A 56 -1.76 14.77 -5.82
C ARG A 56 -1.58 13.87 -7.05
N ALA A 57 -0.61 12.95 -7.10
CA ALA A 57 -0.60 11.95 -8.16
C ALA A 57 -1.95 11.23 -8.20
N HIS A 58 -2.66 11.35 -9.33
CA HIS A 58 -4.02 10.84 -9.50
C HIS A 58 -4.05 9.31 -9.36
N TYR A 59 -2.95 8.66 -9.75
CA TYR A 59 -2.75 7.23 -9.80
C TYR A 59 -1.82 6.74 -8.70
N LEU A 60 -2.05 5.52 -8.24
CA LEU A 60 -1.18 4.78 -7.35
C LEU A 60 -0.20 3.96 -8.17
N ASP A 61 1.10 4.09 -7.87
CA ASP A 61 2.10 3.19 -8.45
C ASP A 61 2.01 1.77 -7.85
N ASN A 62 2.80 0.84 -8.42
CA ASN A 62 2.83 -0.56 -8.00
C ASN A 62 3.19 -0.70 -6.51
N TYR A 63 4.15 0.09 -6.03
CA TYR A 63 4.62 0.04 -4.65
C TYR A 63 3.59 0.61 -3.67
N GLN A 64 2.93 1.69 -4.02
CA GLN A 64 1.87 2.29 -3.20
C GLN A 64 0.71 1.30 -3.03
N ARG A 65 0.31 0.61 -4.11
CA ARG A 65 -0.69 -0.45 -4.05
C ARG A 65 -0.26 -1.62 -3.18
N PHE A 66 1.01 -2.04 -3.31
CA PHE A 66 1.61 -3.06 -2.46
C PHE A 66 1.52 -2.68 -0.98
N LEU A 67 1.93 -1.47 -0.59
CA LEU A 67 1.84 -1.02 0.80
C LEU A 67 0.40 -0.94 1.32
N ILE A 68 -0.56 -0.48 0.50
CA ILE A 68 -1.98 -0.52 0.86
C ILE A 68 -2.45 -1.95 1.11
N ALA A 69 -2.02 -2.91 0.28
CA ALA A 69 -2.35 -4.32 0.48
C ALA A 69 -1.73 -4.87 1.78
N CYS A 70 -0.47 -4.53 2.09
CA CYS A 70 0.15 -4.88 3.37
C CYS A 70 -0.63 -4.33 4.56
N ILE A 71 -1.11 -3.07 4.48
CA ILE A 71 -1.95 -2.45 5.51
C ILE A 71 -3.27 -3.22 5.66
N LEU A 72 -3.92 -3.59 4.56
CA LEU A 72 -5.16 -4.38 4.59
C LEU A 72 -4.94 -5.73 5.29
N VAL A 73 -3.87 -6.45 4.95
CA VAL A 73 -3.50 -7.71 5.60
C VAL A 73 -3.22 -7.50 7.09
N ALA A 74 -2.41 -6.50 7.45
CA ALA A 74 -2.09 -6.16 8.83
C ALA A 74 -3.35 -5.76 9.63
N LYS A 75 -4.37 -5.18 8.98
CA LYS A 75 -5.67 -4.83 9.57
C LYS A 75 -6.58 -6.03 9.84
N GLY A 76 -6.19 -7.24 9.44
CA GLY A 76 -6.98 -8.47 9.57
C GLY A 76 -7.74 -8.87 8.30
N GLY A 77 -7.34 -8.36 7.13
CA GLY A 77 -8.04 -8.60 5.86
C GLY A 77 -9.44 -8.00 5.84
N LEU A 78 -10.32 -8.56 5.01
CA LEU A 78 -11.71 -8.12 4.88
C LEU A 78 -12.61 -8.63 6.02
N GLU A 79 -12.17 -9.66 6.76
CA GLU A 79 -12.95 -10.32 7.82
C GLU A 79 -12.93 -9.59 9.18
N ARG A 80 -12.44 -8.34 9.21
CA ARG A 80 -12.76 -7.33 10.26
C ARG A 80 -12.54 -7.75 11.72
N ARG A 81 -11.48 -8.50 12.07
CA ARG A 81 -10.88 -8.33 13.41
C ARG A 81 -10.02 -7.07 13.39
N SER A 82 -10.67 -5.91 13.58
CA SER A 82 -10.03 -4.62 13.36
C SER A 82 -8.87 -4.39 14.34
N ARG A 83 -7.64 -4.72 13.93
CA ARG A 83 -6.44 -4.26 14.64
C ARG A 83 -6.38 -2.73 14.65
N SER A 84 -5.94 -2.14 15.76
CA SER A 84 -5.77 -0.69 15.90
C SER A 84 -4.73 -0.17 14.89
N TYR A 85 -4.80 1.11 14.55
CA TYR A 85 -3.78 1.74 13.71
C TYR A 85 -2.39 1.66 14.35
N GLU A 86 -2.29 1.79 15.67
CA GLU A 86 -1.03 1.59 16.40
C GLU A 86 -0.41 0.22 16.13
N SER A 87 -1.21 -0.84 16.11
CA SER A 87 -0.74 -2.19 15.82
C SER A 87 -0.23 -2.31 14.38
N VAL A 88 -0.89 -1.66 13.42
CA VAL A 88 -0.46 -1.63 12.02
C VAL A 88 0.80 -0.78 11.84
N ILE A 89 0.88 0.38 12.49
CA ILE A 89 2.06 1.23 12.51
C ILE A 89 3.26 0.47 13.08
N LYS A 90 3.07 -0.26 14.19
CA LYS A 90 4.10 -1.13 14.76
C LYS A 90 4.54 -2.20 13.78
N PHE A 91 3.60 -2.85 13.10
CA PHE A 91 3.90 -3.83 12.05
C PHE A 91 4.77 -3.21 10.94
N LEU A 92 4.38 -2.05 10.41
CA LEU A 92 5.15 -1.38 9.35
C LEU A 92 6.55 -0.98 9.81
N LYS A 93 6.71 -0.50 11.05
CA LYS A 93 8.02 -0.14 11.62
C LYS A 93 8.94 -1.36 11.73
N VAL A 94 8.42 -2.47 12.28
CA VAL A 94 9.20 -3.69 12.52
C VAL A 94 9.64 -4.33 11.20
N ASN A 95 8.77 -4.34 10.19
CA ASN A 95 9.02 -5.02 8.92
C ASN A 95 9.53 -4.08 7.82
N PHE A 96 9.91 -2.83 8.16
CA PHE A 96 10.26 -1.83 7.16
C PHE A 96 11.44 -2.27 6.27
N SER A 97 12.41 -2.99 6.81
CA SER A 97 13.56 -3.50 6.06
C SER A 97 13.16 -4.34 4.87
N ASP A 98 12.09 -5.14 5.01
CA ASP A 98 11.59 -6.04 3.99
C ASP A 98 10.61 -5.32 3.06
N LEU A 99 9.84 -4.37 3.60
CA LEU A 99 8.84 -3.59 2.89
C LEU A 99 9.42 -2.43 2.06
N LYS A 100 10.75 -2.31 1.93
CA LYS A 100 11.37 -1.26 1.12
C LYS A 100 10.93 -1.36 -0.34
N ARG A 101 10.77 -0.19 -0.98
CA ARG A 101 10.51 -0.04 -2.41
C ARG A 101 11.51 -0.80 -3.27
N GLU A 102 12.80 -0.71 -2.95
CA GLU A 102 13.85 -1.43 -3.66
C GLU A 102 13.62 -2.95 -3.65
N ASN A 103 13.31 -3.53 -2.49
CA ASN A 103 13.03 -4.96 -2.38
C ASN A 103 11.79 -5.35 -3.19
N PHE A 104 10.73 -4.53 -3.13
CA PHE A 104 9.53 -4.73 -3.93
C PHE A 104 9.85 -4.71 -5.43
N GLU A 105 10.61 -3.73 -5.90
CA GLU A 105 10.98 -3.58 -7.31
C GLU A 105 11.88 -4.73 -7.78
N GLN A 106 12.81 -5.19 -6.94
CA GLN A 106 13.61 -6.40 -7.22
C GLN A 106 12.74 -7.65 -7.30
N TRP A 107 11.78 -7.80 -6.38
CA TRP A 107 10.85 -8.93 -6.41
C TRP A 107 10.02 -8.95 -7.69
N VAL A 108 9.48 -7.80 -8.12
CA VAL A 108 8.75 -7.67 -9.39
C VAL A 108 9.64 -8.12 -10.56
N LYS A 109 10.87 -7.61 -10.66
CA LYS A 109 11.79 -7.98 -11.76
C LYS A 109 12.13 -9.47 -11.83
N ASN A 110 12.12 -10.17 -10.70
CA ASN A 110 12.48 -11.58 -10.63
C ASN A 110 11.29 -12.54 -10.81
N ASN A 111 10.06 -12.03 -10.74
CA ASN A 111 8.84 -12.86 -10.71
C ASN A 111 7.80 -12.46 -11.77
N VAL A 112 8.12 -11.46 -12.60
CA VAL A 112 7.35 -10.93 -13.74
C VAL A 112 8.30 -10.85 -14.92
#